data_AF-E2SMS2-F1
#
_entry.id   AF-E2SMS2-F1
#
_cell.length_a   1.000
_cell.length_b   1.000
_cell.length_c   1.000
_cell.angle_alpha   90.00
_cell.angle_beta   90.00
_cell.angle_gamma   90.00
#
_symmetry.space_group_name_H-M   'P 1'
#
loop_
_entity.id
_entity.type
_entity.pdbx_description
1 polymer ?
#
loop_
_entity_poly.entity_id
_entity_poly.type
_entity_poly.pdbx_seq_one_letter_code
_entity_poly.pdbx_strand_id
1 'polypeptide(L)'
;MEKYRKFQDAEDLWSIAMATQIQEQREKNAILDSFKDGVEQGIEQGMEQGIELGIKQGQKEGERTLLNRQMVKKYHEDCSTWLCSLTTEQLDLVFNLLFTCDTLQELKDQLQ
;
A
#
# COMPACT_ATOMS: atom_id res chain seq x y z
N MET A 1 66.24 8.59 -26.92
CA MET A 1 64.86 8.89 -27.33
C MET A 1 63.92 7.69 -27.18
N GLU A 2 64.28 6.51 -27.70
CA GLU A 2 63.39 5.33 -27.67
C GLU A 2 63.01 4.81 -26.27
N LYS A 3 63.94 4.88 -25.30
CA LYS A 3 63.68 4.51 -23.89
C LYS A 3 62.60 5.38 -23.23
N TYR A 4 62.55 6.68 -23.55
CA TYR A 4 61.55 7.61 -23.01
C TYR A 4 60.17 7.36 -23.61
N ARG A 5 60.10 6.99 -24.90
CA ARG A 5 58.85 6.62 -25.56
C ARG A 5 58.22 5.36 -24.96
N LYS A 6 59.02 4.32 -24.73
CA LYS A 6 58.56 3.07 -24.08
C LYS A 6 58.05 3.29 -22.65
N PHE A 7 58.62 4.28 -21.94
CA PHE A 7 58.17 4.64 -20.59
C PHE A 7 56.83 5.38 -20.63
N GLN A 8 56.65 6.33 -21.55
CA GLN A 8 55.37 7.01 -21.78
C GLN A 8 54.27 6.04 -22.22
N ASP A 9 54.56 5.14 -23.17
CA ASP A 9 53.60 4.12 -23.61
C ASP A 9 53.12 3.23 -22.45
N ALA A 10 54.00 2.91 -21.49
CA ALA A 10 53.65 2.12 -20.30
C ALA A 10 52.82 2.89 -19.27
N GLU A 11 53.09 4.19 -19.09
CA GLU A 11 52.34 5.08 -18.20
C GLU A 11 50.93 5.37 -18.73
N ASP A 12 50.79 5.55 -20.05
CA ASP A 12 49.50 5.70 -20.73
C ASP A 12 48.65 4.42 -20.61
N LEU A 13 49.25 3.25 -20.81
CA LEU A 13 48.57 1.97 -20.63
C LEU A 13 48.13 1.74 -19.17
N TRP A 14 48.95 2.13 -18.20
CA TRP A 14 48.59 2.07 -16.79
C TRP A 14 47.42 3.00 -16.44
N SER A 15 47.44 4.21 -17.00
CA SER A 15 46.36 5.20 -16.84
C SER A 15 45.04 4.72 -17.43
N ILE A 16 45.07 4.10 -18.62
CA ILE A 16 43.90 3.49 -19.24
C ILE A 16 43.37 2.33 -18.40
N ALA A 17 44.24 1.43 -17.93
CA ALA A 17 43.83 0.31 -17.09
C ALA A 17 43.18 0.76 -15.78
N MET A 18 43.74 1.78 -15.14
CA MET A 18 43.17 2.39 -13.93
C MET A 18 41.80 3.03 -14.21
N ALA A 19 41.68 3.79 -15.31
CA ALA A 19 40.40 4.39 -15.70
C ALA A 19 39.31 3.34 -15.96
N THR A 20 39.65 2.25 -16.66
CA THR A 20 38.74 1.12 -16.89
C THR A 20 38.32 0.47 -15.58
N GLN A 21 39.26 0.20 -14.67
CA GLN A 21 38.94 -0.39 -13.36
C GLN A 21 38.01 0.49 -12.53
N ILE A 22 38.25 1.81 -12.52
CA ILE A 22 37.37 2.77 -11.84
C ILE A 22 35.98 2.76 -12.49
N GLN A 23 35.89 2.71 -13.82
CA GLN A 23 34.63 2.68 -14.55
C GLN A 23 33.82 1.41 -14.24
N GLU A 24 34.46 0.23 -14.28
CA GLU A 24 33.84 -1.04 -13.92
C GLU A 24 33.30 -1.01 -12.47
N GLN A 25 34.04 -0.38 -11.56
CA GLN A 25 33.60 -0.27 -10.17
C GLN A 25 32.41 0.68 -10.02
N ARG A 26 32.37 1.78 -10.77
CA ARG A 26 31.22 2.69 -10.80
C ARG A 26 29.97 1.99 -11.34
N GLU A 27 30.10 1.21 -12.40
CA GLU A 27 28.99 0.46 -12.98
C GLU A 27 28.44 -0.58 -12.00
N LYS A 28 29.33 -1.32 -11.32
CA LYS A 28 28.93 -2.25 -10.25
C LYS A 28 28.18 -1.55 -9.13
N ASN A 29 28.71 -0.42 -8.66
CA ASN A 29 28.08 0.35 -7.60
C ASN A 29 26.72 0.91 -8.04
N ALA A 30 26.62 1.46 -9.25
CA ALA A 30 25.37 1.97 -9.79
C ALA A 30 24.29 0.87 -9.92
N ILE A 31 24.67 -0.33 -10.33
CA ILE A 31 23.75 -1.48 -10.36
C ILE A 31 23.29 -1.82 -8.94
N LEU A 32 24.21 -1.91 -7.98
CA LEU A 32 23.89 -2.24 -6.59
C LEU A 32 22.97 -1.19 -5.97
N ASP A 33 23.27 0.09 -6.16
CA ASP A 33 22.49 1.22 -5.65
C ASP A 33 21.09 1.20 -6.26
N SER A 34 20.97 1.05 -7.59
CA SER A 34 19.67 0.99 -8.26
C SER A 34 18.81 -0.20 -7.81
N PHE A 35 19.43 -1.35 -7.53
CA PHE A 35 18.74 -2.51 -6.99
C PHE A 35 18.25 -2.24 -5.57
N LYS A 36 19.10 -1.65 -4.72
CA LYS A 36 18.74 -1.30 -3.35
C LYS A 36 17.59 -0.30 -3.32
N ASP A 37 17.68 0.76 -4.12
CA ASP A 37 16.64 1.79 -4.24
C ASP A 37 15.32 1.18 -4.72
N GLY A 38 15.36 0.29 -5.72
CA GLY A 38 14.17 -0.39 -6.22
C GLY A 38 13.51 -1.29 -5.17
N VAL A 39 14.31 -1.99 -4.34
CA VAL A 39 13.80 -2.81 -3.23
C VAL A 39 13.19 -1.93 -2.14
N GLU A 40 13.87 -0.85 -1.76
CA GLU A 40 13.39 0.08 -0.73
C GLU A 40 12.08 0.75 -1.14
N GLN A 41 12.00 1.26 -2.37
CA GLN A 41 10.76 1.82 -2.92
C GLN A 41 9.64 0.79 -3.00
N GLY A 42 9.93 -0.44 -3.42
CA GLY A 42 8.92 -1.50 -3.49
C GLY A 42 8.35 -1.86 -2.12
N ILE A 43 9.20 -1.93 -1.09
CA ILE A 43 8.78 -2.19 0.29
C ILE A 43 7.96 -1.01 0.83
N GLU A 44 8.42 0.22 0.65
CA GLU A 44 7.75 1.41 1.14
C GLU A 44 6.34 1.54 0.53
N GLN A 45 6.23 1.44 -0.79
CA GLN A 45 4.94 1.51 -1.49
C GLN A 45 4.01 0.36 -1.08
N GLY A 46 4.54 -0.87 -1.00
CA GLY A 46 3.75 -2.03 -0.58
C GLY A 46 3.23 -1.90 0.85
N MET A 47 4.05 -1.37 1.75
CA MET A 47 3.67 -1.15 3.14
C MET A 47 2.64 -0.03 3.27
N GLU A 48 2.86 1.11 2.60
CA GLU A 48 1.93 2.24 2.63
C GLU A 48 0.55 1.85 2.11
N GLN A 49 0.48 1.19 0.95
CA GLN A 49 -0.78 0.70 0.37
C GLN A 49 -1.45 -0.34 1.27
N GLY A 50 -0.67 -1.28 1.82
CA GLY A 50 -1.19 -2.32 2.70
C GLY A 50 -1.80 -1.74 3.99
N ILE A 51 -1.12 -0.77 4.60
CA ILE A 51 -1.60 -0.08 5.81
C ILE A 51 -2.87 0.74 5.49
N GLU A 52 -2.86 1.52 4.41
CA GLU A 52 -4.01 2.36 4.05
C GLU A 52 -5.27 1.50 3.78
N LEU A 53 -5.13 0.43 3.00
CA LEU A 53 -6.22 -0.49 2.71
C LEU A 53 -6.71 -1.20 3.99
N GLY A 54 -5.79 -1.65 4.83
CA GLY A 54 -6.10 -2.30 6.11
C GLY A 54 -6.87 -1.39 7.06
N ILE A 55 -6.46 -0.12 7.20
CA ILE A 55 -7.14 0.87 8.04
C ILE A 55 -8.54 1.15 7.49
N LYS A 56 -8.68 1.42 6.18
CA LYS A 56 -10.00 1.70 5.57
C LYS A 56 -10.96 0.53 5.71
N GLN A 57 -10.49 -0.70 5.49
CA GLN A 57 -11.32 -1.89 5.64
C GLN A 57 -11.73 -2.12 7.10
N GLY A 58 -10.78 -1.98 8.04
CA GLY A 58 -11.04 -2.12 9.47
C GLY A 58 -12.04 -1.09 10.00
N GLN A 59 -11.98 0.15 9.52
CA GLN A 59 -12.96 1.19 9.87
C GLN A 59 -14.38 0.80 9.41
N LYS A 60 -14.53 0.37 8.15
CA LYS A 60 -15.83 -0.07 7.60
C LYS A 60 -16.39 -1.28 8.34
N GLU A 61 -15.56 -2.26 8.68
CA GLU A 61 -15.98 -3.42 9.48
C GLU A 61 -16.35 -3.03 10.91
N GLY A 62 -15.63 -2.07 11.49
CA GLY A 62 -15.94 -1.48 12.79
C GLY A 62 -17.30 -0.78 12.82
N GLU A 63 -17.59 0.04 11.81
CA GLU A 63 -18.88 0.71 11.62
C GLU A 63 -20.03 -0.30 11.53
N ARG A 64 -19.90 -1.33 10.69
CA ARG A 64 -20.88 -2.42 10.59
C ARG A 64 -21.10 -3.13 11.92
N THR A 65 -20.02 -3.43 12.64
CA THR A 65 -20.09 -4.09 13.95
C THR A 65 -20.83 -3.23 14.97
N LEU A 66 -20.54 -1.92 14.99
CA LEU A 66 -21.20 -0.99 15.90
C LEU A 66 -22.68 -0.84 15.55
N LEU A 67 -23.00 -0.69 14.27
CA LEU A 67 -24.37 -0.60 13.78
C LEU A 67 -25.16 -1.87 14.13
N ASN A 68 -24.58 -3.05 13.93
CA ASN A 68 -25.19 -4.31 14.33
C ASN A 68 -25.51 -4.36 15.83
N ARG A 69 -24.59 -3.90 16.69
CA ARG A 69 -24.85 -3.81 18.14
C ARG A 69 -26.03 -2.90 18.46
N GLN A 70 -26.23 -1.82 17.71
CA GLN A 70 -27.39 -0.94 17.89
C GLN A 70 -28.68 -1.61 17.40
N MET A 71 -28.63 -2.31 16.26
CA MET A 71 -29.75 -3.07 15.71
C MET A 71 -30.20 -4.17 16.67
N VAL A 72 -29.27 -4.94 17.25
CA VAL A 72 -29.55 -5.95 18.28
C VAL A 72 -30.19 -5.32 19.52
N LYS A 73 -29.79 -4.11 19.91
CA LYS A 73 -30.40 -3.42 21.06
C LYS A 73 -31.81 -2.91 20.77
N LYS A 74 -32.05 -2.39 19.56
CA LYS A 74 -33.34 -1.77 19.20
C LYS A 74 -34.37 -2.81 18.75
N TYR A 75 -33.97 -3.72 17.87
CA TYR A 75 -34.85 -4.67 17.21
C TYR A 75 -34.70 -6.10 17.74
N HIS A 76 -33.73 -6.36 18.64
CA HIS A 76 -33.48 -7.70 19.20
C HIS A 76 -33.09 -8.76 18.16
N GLU A 77 -32.58 -8.33 17.01
CA GLU A 77 -32.16 -9.20 15.91
C GLU A 77 -30.70 -8.97 15.52
N ASP A 78 -29.96 -10.05 15.28
CA ASP A 78 -28.62 -9.99 14.69
C ASP A 78 -28.71 -9.77 13.18
N CYS A 79 -28.21 -8.63 12.74
CA CYS A 79 -28.22 -8.19 11.36
C CYS A 79 -26.82 -8.24 10.72
N SER A 80 -25.85 -8.92 11.35
CA SER A 80 -24.46 -8.99 10.89
C SER A 80 -24.33 -9.41 9.42
N THR A 81 -25.01 -10.49 9.03
CA THR A 81 -24.99 -11.02 7.66
C THR A 81 -25.62 -10.07 6.66
N TRP A 82 -26.71 -9.41 7.04
CA TRP A 82 -27.40 -8.42 6.21
C TRP A 82 -26.53 -7.17 6.02
N LEU A 83 -25.97 -6.61 7.08
CA LEU A 83 -25.10 -5.43 7.02
C LEU A 83 -23.80 -5.68 6.23
N CYS A 84 -23.29 -6.92 6.22
CA CYS A 84 -22.17 -7.31 5.37
C CYS A 84 -22.52 -7.32 3.87
N SER A 85 -23.79 -7.49 3.51
CA SER A 85 -24.24 -7.48 2.11
C SER A 85 -24.48 -6.07 1.54
N LEU A 86 -24.52 -5.04 2.39
CA LEU A 86 -24.84 -3.67 2.02
C LEU A 86 -23.60 -2.85 1.58
N THR A 87 -23.82 -1.91 0.66
CA THR A 87 -22.83 -0.90 0.26
C THR A 87 -22.62 0.14 1.37
N THR A 88 -21.57 0.95 1.24
CA THR A 88 -21.31 2.03 2.21
C THR A 88 -22.44 3.07 2.22
N GLU A 89 -22.99 3.47 1.06
CA GLU A 89 -24.11 4.43 1.06
C GLU A 89 -25.37 3.83 1.70
N GLN A 90 -25.61 2.54 1.48
CA GLN A 90 -26.73 1.83 2.11
C GLN A 90 -26.57 1.78 3.63
N LEU A 91 -25.36 1.58 4.15
CA LEU A 91 -25.11 1.60 5.60
C LEU A 91 -25.38 2.98 6.22
N ASP A 92 -25.02 4.07 5.53
CA ASP A 92 -25.34 5.42 5.97
C ASP A 92 -26.87 5.65 6.04
N LEU A 93 -27.61 5.14 5.05
CA LEU A 93 -29.07 5.15 5.08
C LEU A 93 -29.62 4.34 6.24
N VAL A 94 -29.11 3.12 6.47
CA VAL A 94 -29.50 2.30 7.65
C VAL A 94 -29.26 3.09 8.94
N PHE A 95 -28.13 3.77 9.08
CA PHE A 95 -27.82 4.56 10.27
C PHE A 95 -28.84 5.68 10.52
N ASN A 96 -29.26 6.39 9.46
CA ASN A 96 -30.29 7.42 9.58
C ASN A 96 -31.66 6.83 9.90
N LEU A 97 -32.04 5.76 9.20
CA LEU A 97 -33.33 5.09 9.35
C LEU A 97 -33.47 4.37 10.69
N LEU A 98 -32.36 3.95 11.31
CA LEU A 98 -32.35 3.35 12.63
C LEU A 98 -33.03 4.23 13.68
N PHE A 99 -33.00 5.56 13.53
CA PHE A 99 -33.63 6.48 14.48
C PHE A 99 -35.10 6.76 14.17
N THR A 100 -35.54 6.51 12.93
CA THR A 100 -36.90 6.83 12.47
C THR A 100 -37.81 5.62 12.39
N CYS A 101 -37.29 4.45 12.05
CA CYS A 101 -38.09 3.23 11.87
C CYS A 101 -38.29 2.51 13.20
N ASP A 102 -39.53 2.13 13.50
CA ASP A 102 -39.88 1.44 14.75
C ASP A 102 -39.63 -0.07 14.66
N THR A 103 -39.62 -0.62 13.43
CA THR A 103 -39.37 -2.05 13.18
C THR A 103 -38.24 -2.27 12.19
N LEU A 104 -37.59 -3.44 12.28
CA LEU A 104 -36.56 -3.84 11.32
C LEU A 104 -37.12 -4.03 9.92
N GLN A 105 -38.37 -4.52 9.81
CA GLN A 105 -39.01 -4.73 8.51
C GLN A 105 -39.21 -3.41 7.77
N GLU A 106 -39.75 -2.40 8.46
CA GLU A 106 -39.92 -1.05 7.90
C GLU A 106 -38.59 -0.47 7.41
N LEU A 107 -37.52 -0.66 8.19
CA LEU A 107 -36.19 -0.21 7.82
C LEU A 107 -35.70 -0.91 6.53
N LYS A 108 -35.86 -2.23 6.44
CA LYS A 108 -35.47 -3.02 5.26
C LYS A 108 -36.27 -2.62 4.02
N ASP A 109 -37.56 -2.38 4.18
CA ASP A 109 -38.46 -2.00 3.09
C ASP A 109 -38.10 -0.61 2.52
N GLN A 110 -37.64 0.33 3.36
CA GLN A 110 -37.18 1.65 2.92
C GLN A 110 -35.77 1.66 2.30
N LEU A 111 -35.04 0.54 2.40
CA LEU A 111 -33.72 0.37 1.80
C LEU A 111 -33.76 -0.26 0.40
N GLN A 112 -34.91 -0.80 -0.02
CA GLN A 112 -35.17 -1.32 -1.38
C GLN A 112 -35.40 -0.20 -2.39
#